data_AF-A0A818BDA7-F1
#
_entry.id   AF-A0A818BDA7-F1
#
_cell.length_a   1.000
_cell.length_b   1.000
_cell.length_c   1.000
_cell.angle_alpha   90.00
_cell.angle_beta   90.00
_cell.angle_gamma   90.00
#
_symmetry.space_group_name_H-M   'P 1'
#
loop_
_entity.id
_entity.type
_entity.pdbx_description
1 polymer ?
#
loop_
_entity_poly.entity_id
_entity_poly.type
_entity_poly.pdbx_seq_one_letter_code
_entity_poly.pdbx_strand_id
1 'polypeptide(L)'
;PTKFYYIFSLHDISRIIQSLLQTIPERFLRVWLHECIRIFFDHFNDIKDNELFNKILQNIIDNKSLLRSHRNYLFRKPILFSDYRTILQNDEPKIYEDLQDYHAIKSIFDEIILEYKDKYGYIDIVLFNDALEHLTRIYRVLRLDRGHLLLIGTGGSGKKLLAKIAGFTAKCQIFEIQLTRNYNEISFREDLKILFYQIGLKNIKTVLF
;
A
#
# COMPACT_ATOMS: atom_id res chain seq x y z
N PRO A 1 12.76 21.02 -9.07
CA PRO A 1 13.36 19.68 -8.90
C PRO A 1 14.15 19.28 -10.15
N THR A 2 15.37 18.75 -10.00
CA THR A 2 16.22 18.29 -11.12
C THR A 2 15.69 17.01 -11.77
N LYS A 3 14.79 16.28 -11.11
CA LYS A 3 14.18 15.03 -11.58
C LYS A 3 12.68 15.26 -11.80
N PHE A 4 12.17 14.88 -12.97
CA PHE A 4 10.79 15.14 -13.39
C PHE A 4 9.73 14.40 -12.55
N TYR A 5 10.11 13.30 -11.90
CA TYR A 5 9.22 12.50 -11.05
C TYR A 5 9.13 13.00 -9.60
N TYR A 6 9.85 14.06 -9.23
CA TYR A 6 9.71 14.72 -7.93
C TYR A 6 8.67 15.84 -8.02
N ILE A 7 7.41 15.42 -8.05
CA ILE A 7 6.26 16.32 -8.05
C ILE A 7 5.71 16.36 -6.63
N PHE A 8 5.71 17.55 -6.02
CA PHE A 8 5.10 17.79 -4.72
C PHE A 8 3.91 18.71 -4.90
N SER A 9 2.76 18.35 -4.33
CA SER A 9 1.52 19.11 -4.44
C SER A 9 0.73 19.09 -3.13
N LEU A 10 -0.30 19.95 -3.03
CA LEU A 10 -1.22 19.92 -1.89
C LEU A 10 -1.98 18.58 -1.77
N HIS A 11 -2.03 17.79 -2.85
CA HIS A 11 -2.61 16.46 -2.83
C HIS A 11 -1.82 15.50 -1.89
N ASP A 12 -0.53 15.72 -1.73
CA ASP A 12 0.31 14.91 -0.84
C ASP A 12 -0.07 15.15 0.63
N ILE A 13 -0.27 16.41 1.00
CA ILE A 13 -0.74 16.79 2.34
C ILE A 13 -2.15 16.25 2.58
N SER A 14 -3.04 16.37 1.59
CA SER A 14 -4.41 15.84 1.67
C SER A 14 -4.42 14.33 1.93
N ARG A 15 -3.51 13.56 1.31
CA ARG A 15 -3.38 12.12 1.55
C ARG A 15 -2.93 11.80 2.97
N ILE A 16 -1.96 12.55 3.52
CA ILE A 16 -1.54 12.38 4.92
C ILE A 16 -2.72 12.62 5.86
N ILE A 17 -3.47 13.69 5.64
CA ILE A 17 -4.64 14.03 6.47
C ILE A 17 -5.71 12.95 6.35
N GLN A 18 -6.01 12.47 5.14
CA GLN A 18 -7.00 11.41 4.92
C GLN A 18 -6.63 10.13 5.69
N SER A 19 -5.36 9.74 5.71
CA SER A 19 -4.89 8.59 6.48
C SER A 19 -4.98 8.81 7.99
N LEU A 20 -4.75 10.04 8.47
CA LEU A 20 -4.93 10.39 9.88
C LEU A 20 -6.39 10.31 10.33
N LEU A 21 -7.34 10.62 9.44
CA LEU A 21 -8.78 10.48 9.72
C LEU A 21 -9.25 9.02 9.82
N GLN A 22 -8.42 8.05 9.40
CA GLN A 22 -8.73 6.62 9.47
C GLN A 22 -8.10 5.93 10.68
N THR A 23 -7.49 6.68 11.60
CA THR A 23 -6.87 6.15 12.81
C THR A 23 -7.43 6.83 14.05
N ILE A 24 -7.01 6.37 15.23
CA ILE A 24 -7.39 6.94 16.52
C ILE A 24 -6.35 7.98 16.98
N PRO A 25 -6.75 9.03 17.74
CA PRO A 25 -5.87 10.14 18.15
C PRO A 25 -4.54 9.71 18.78
N GLU A 26 -4.55 8.65 19.58
CA GLU A 26 -3.39 8.10 20.28
C GLU A 26 -2.28 7.62 19.32
N ARG A 27 -2.64 7.33 18.06
CA ARG A 27 -1.74 6.79 17.03
C ARG A 27 -1.33 7.81 15.98
N PHE A 28 -1.86 9.04 16.05
CA PHE A 28 -1.67 10.08 15.02
C PHE A 28 -0.20 10.34 14.72
N LEU A 29 0.65 10.44 15.74
CA LEU A 29 2.06 10.79 15.55
C LEU A 29 2.81 9.76 14.69
N ARG A 30 2.56 8.47 14.93
CA ARG A 30 3.25 7.39 14.22
C ARG A 30 2.67 7.14 12.84
N VAL A 31 1.34 7.27 12.69
CA VAL A 31 0.68 7.26 11.37
C VAL A 31 1.18 8.41 10.52
N TRP A 32 1.25 9.62 11.07
CA TRP A 32 1.80 10.79 10.38
C TRP A 32 3.22 10.52 9.87
N LEU A 33 4.09 9.98 10.71
CA LEU A 33 5.46 9.61 10.33
C LEU A 33 5.46 8.59 9.18
N HIS A 34 4.66 7.53 9.31
CA HIS A 34 4.54 6.50 8.28
C HIS A 34 4.10 7.11 6.94
N GLU A 35 3.06 7.93 6.95
CA GLU A 35 2.50 8.56 5.75
C GLU A 35 3.49 9.51 5.09
N CYS A 36 4.27 10.28 5.87
CA CYS A 36 5.37 11.07 5.33
C CYS A 36 6.41 10.20 4.60
N ILE A 37 6.76 9.04 5.17
CA ILE A 37 7.68 8.10 4.52
C ILE A 37 7.06 7.54 3.24
N ARG A 38 5.80 7.09 3.27
CA ARG A 38 5.14 6.51 2.09
C ARG A 38 4.94 7.50 0.96
N ILE A 39 4.66 8.77 1.28
CA ILE A 39 4.34 9.78 0.27
C ILE A 39 5.61 10.43 -0.28
N PHE A 40 6.64 10.64 0.54
CA PHE A 40 7.86 11.32 0.08
C PHE A 40 9.03 10.35 -0.13
N PHE A 41 9.36 9.55 0.88
CA PHE A 41 10.56 8.71 0.86
C PHE A 41 10.52 7.61 -0.19
N ASP A 42 9.37 6.95 -0.37
CA ASP A 42 9.25 5.84 -1.34
C ASP A 42 9.45 6.27 -2.81
N HIS A 43 9.44 7.57 -3.12
CA HIS A 43 9.68 8.09 -4.48
C HIS A 43 11.16 8.35 -4.77
N PHE A 44 12.03 8.32 -3.75
CA PHE A 44 13.44 8.62 -3.90
C PHE A 44 14.22 7.42 -4.40
N ASN A 45 15.04 7.66 -5.42
CA ASN A 45 15.90 6.64 -6.03
C ASN A 45 17.38 6.77 -5.63
N ASP A 46 17.77 7.91 -5.04
CA ASP A 46 19.16 8.18 -4.67
C ASP A 46 19.36 8.14 -3.15
N ILE A 47 20.49 7.57 -2.74
CA ILE A 47 20.93 7.53 -1.34
C ILE A 47 21.00 8.94 -0.73
N LYS A 48 21.47 9.93 -1.51
CA LYS A 48 21.57 11.32 -1.06
C LYS A 48 20.20 11.94 -0.72
N ASP A 49 19.18 11.65 -1.53
CA ASP A 49 17.82 12.13 -1.32
C ASP A 49 17.21 11.48 -0.06
N ASN A 50 17.48 10.17 0.13
CA ASN A 50 17.09 9.43 1.32
C ASN A 50 17.73 9.99 2.61
N GLU A 51 19.02 10.29 2.58
CA GLU A 51 19.73 10.91 3.70
C GLU A 51 19.20 12.31 4.01
N LEU A 52 18.93 13.12 2.97
CA LEU A 52 18.36 14.45 3.12
C LEU A 52 16.98 14.39 3.78
N PHE A 53 16.10 13.50 3.32
CA PHE A 53 14.79 13.30 3.92
C PHE A 53 14.89 12.92 5.40
N ASN A 54 15.74 11.94 5.73
CA ASN A 54 15.95 11.52 7.11
C ASN A 54 16.45 12.67 7.98
N LYS A 55 17.37 13.50 7.47
CA LYS A 55 17.88 14.68 8.19
C LYS A 55 16.79 15.73 8.42
N ILE A 56 15.97 16.03 7.41
CA ILE A 56 14.84 16.95 7.54
C ILE A 56 13.85 16.44 8.59
N LEU A 57 13.50 15.15 8.52
CA LEU A 57 12.56 14.52 9.42
C LEU A 57 13.06 14.53 10.88
N GLN A 58 14.34 14.20 11.09
CA GLN A 58 14.96 14.29 12.42
C GLN A 58 14.95 15.72 12.95
N ASN A 59 15.28 16.70 12.11
CA ASN A 59 15.26 18.12 12.51
C ASN A 59 13.85 18.59 12.91
N ILE A 60 12.80 18.17 12.18
CA ILE A 60 11.40 18.47 12.54
C ILE A 60 11.05 17.85 13.89
N ILE A 61 11.42 16.59 14.12
CA ILE A 61 11.13 15.87 15.37
C ILE A 61 11.86 16.50 16.55
N ASP A 62 13.13 16.87 16.39
CA ASP A 62 13.95 17.41 17.47
C ASP A 62 13.57 18.86 17.84
N ASN A 63 13.07 19.66 16.88
CA ASN A 63 12.65 21.04 17.11
C ASN A 63 11.24 21.18 17.71
N LYS A 64 10.42 20.14 17.70
CA LYS A 64 9.06 20.17 18.24
C LYS A 64 8.99 19.35 19.52
N SER A 65 8.78 20.01 20.66
CA SER A 65 8.77 19.39 22.00
C SER A 65 7.89 18.13 22.09
N LEU A 66 6.68 18.18 21.53
CA LEU A 66 5.76 17.05 21.47
C LEU A 66 6.37 15.85 20.72
N LEU A 67 6.94 16.07 19.54
CA LEU A 67 7.54 15.00 18.73
C LEU A 67 8.80 14.45 19.40
N ARG A 68 9.65 15.33 19.94
CA ARG A 68 10.88 14.95 20.64
C ARG A 68 10.60 14.04 21.84
N SER A 69 9.55 14.32 22.62
CA SER A 69 9.16 13.46 23.75
C SER A 69 8.72 12.05 23.33
N HIS A 70 8.25 11.87 22.08
CA HIS A 70 7.81 10.59 21.51
C HIS A 70 8.82 9.98 20.53
N ARG A 71 10.07 10.45 20.49
CA ARG A 71 11.07 10.04 19.48
C ARG A 71 11.27 8.53 19.40
N ASN A 72 11.38 7.84 20.53
CA ASN A 72 11.56 6.38 20.55
C ASN A 72 10.34 5.63 19.99
N TYR A 73 9.15 6.13 20.29
CA TYR A 73 7.90 5.59 19.76
C TYR A 73 7.77 5.83 18.25
N LEU A 74 8.18 7.01 17.76
CA LEU A 74 8.17 7.34 16.33
C LEU A 74 9.09 6.41 15.53
N PHE A 75 10.33 6.22 15.96
CA PHE A 75 11.35 5.49 15.19
C PHE A 75 11.41 3.97 15.44
N ARG A 76 10.58 3.41 16.34
CA ARG A 76 10.53 1.96 16.57
C ARG A 76 10.28 1.21 15.26
N LYS A 77 11.15 0.24 14.97
CA LYS A 77 11.04 -0.66 13.83
C LYS A 77 10.30 -1.95 14.22
N PRO A 78 9.66 -2.61 13.25
CA PRO A 78 9.42 -2.16 11.87
C PRO A 78 8.30 -1.08 11.78
N ILE A 79 8.19 -0.41 10.63
CA ILE A 79 7.16 0.61 10.37
C ILE A 79 6.11 0.00 9.42
N LEU A 80 5.19 -0.77 9.99
CA LEU A 80 4.20 -1.56 9.26
C LEU A 80 2.81 -1.13 9.67
N PHE A 81 2.01 -0.68 8.70
CA PHE A 81 0.69 -0.13 8.98
C PHE A 81 -0.37 -0.74 8.06
N SER A 82 -1.52 -1.05 8.64
CA SER A 82 -2.71 -1.53 7.93
C SER A 82 -3.93 -1.52 8.85
N ASP A 83 -5.09 -1.88 8.31
CA ASP A 83 -6.31 -2.22 9.03
C ASP A 83 -6.55 -3.75 9.09
N TYR A 84 -5.52 -4.57 8.85
CA TYR A 84 -5.61 -6.03 8.73
C TYR A 84 -6.36 -6.75 9.85
N ARG A 85 -6.21 -6.31 11.10
CA ARG A 85 -6.90 -6.95 12.25
C ARG A 85 -8.41 -6.93 12.11
N THR A 86 -8.94 -5.93 11.41
CA THR A 86 -10.37 -5.75 11.13
C THR A 86 -10.79 -6.32 9.77
N ILE A 87 -9.87 -6.80 8.92
CA ILE A 87 -10.25 -7.32 7.59
C ILE A 87 -11.03 -8.63 7.68
N LEU A 88 -10.60 -9.50 8.61
CA LEU A 88 -11.25 -10.78 8.89
C LEU A 88 -12.60 -10.59 9.60
N GLN A 89 -12.83 -9.42 10.19
CA GLN A 89 -14.03 -9.10 10.97
C GLN A 89 -14.92 -8.17 10.15
N ASN A 90 -15.99 -8.72 9.55
CA ASN A 90 -16.79 -8.00 8.55
C ASN A 90 -17.55 -6.78 9.10
N ASP A 91 -17.75 -6.67 10.41
CA ASP A 91 -18.64 -5.68 11.05
C ASP A 91 -17.91 -4.60 11.85
N GLU A 92 -16.57 -4.60 11.90
CA GLU A 92 -15.81 -3.59 12.65
C GLU A 92 -15.33 -2.41 11.78
N PRO A 93 -15.27 -1.19 12.36
CA PRO A 93 -14.68 -0.06 11.66
C PRO A 93 -13.21 -0.35 11.34
N LYS A 94 -12.81 -0.13 10.09
CA LYS A 94 -11.44 -0.33 9.64
C LYS A 94 -10.51 0.73 10.22
N ILE A 95 -9.80 0.37 11.28
CA ILE A 95 -8.85 1.27 11.96
C ILE A 95 -7.46 1.07 11.36
N TYR A 96 -6.90 2.14 10.80
CA TYR A 96 -5.53 2.14 10.30
C TYR A 96 -4.53 2.20 11.47
N GLU A 97 -3.71 1.17 11.64
CA GLU A 97 -2.88 1.03 12.84
C GLU A 97 -1.49 0.43 12.58
N ASP A 98 -0.61 0.63 13.56
CA ASP A 98 0.72 0.01 13.60
C ASP A 98 0.59 -1.48 13.98
N LEU A 99 1.06 -2.33 13.09
CA LEU A 99 1.01 -3.80 13.22
C LEU A 99 2.14 -4.35 14.10
N GLN A 100 3.04 -3.48 14.56
CA GLN A 100 4.08 -3.71 15.56
C GLN A 100 5.25 -4.59 15.09
N ASP A 101 5.01 -5.80 14.61
CA ASP A 101 6.08 -6.74 14.24
C ASP A 101 5.73 -7.61 13.03
N TYR A 102 6.76 -8.23 12.42
CA TYR A 102 6.60 -9.06 11.22
C TYR A 102 5.86 -10.38 11.49
N HIS A 103 5.95 -10.93 12.70
CA HIS A 103 5.31 -12.21 13.03
C HIS A 103 3.78 -12.07 13.01
N ALA A 104 3.26 -11.00 13.63
CA ALA A 104 1.83 -10.69 13.64
C ALA A 104 1.27 -10.57 12.21
N ILE A 105 1.99 -9.90 11.32
CA ILE A 105 1.56 -9.68 9.94
C ILE A 105 1.67 -10.96 9.11
N LYS A 106 2.75 -11.72 9.31
CA LYS A 106 2.96 -12.99 8.64
C LYS A 106 1.82 -13.96 8.92
N SER A 107 1.43 -14.10 10.18
CA SER A 107 0.30 -14.96 10.58
C SER A 107 -0.98 -14.61 9.82
N ILE A 108 -1.31 -13.32 9.74
CA ILE A 108 -2.51 -12.86 9.01
C ILE A 108 -2.41 -13.17 7.51
N PHE A 109 -1.24 -12.94 6.91
CA PHE A 109 -1.08 -13.22 5.48
C PHE A 109 -1.00 -14.70 5.13
N ASP A 110 -0.47 -15.52 6.02
CA ASP A 110 -0.49 -16.97 5.84
C ASP A 110 -1.95 -17.46 5.77
N GLU A 111 -2.84 -16.94 6.62
CA GLU A 111 -4.30 -17.21 6.55
C GLU A 111 -4.92 -16.71 5.23
N ILE A 112 -4.65 -15.46 4.83
CA ILE A 112 -5.14 -14.90 3.55
C ILE A 112 -4.66 -15.71 2.34
N ILE A 113 -3.40 -16.18 2.37
CA ILE A 113 -2.84 -16.99 1.29
C ILE A 113 -3.51 -18.36 1.24
N LEU A 114 -3.84 -18.96 2.39
CA LEU A 114 -4.61 -20.20 2.43
C LEU A 114 -5.99 -20.01 1.80
N GLU A 115 -6.72 -18.95 2.18
CA GLU A 115 -8.02 -18.64 1.57
C GLU A 115 -7.92 -18.38 0.06
N TYR A 116 -6.86 -17.68 -0.36
CA TYR A 116 -6.59 -17.46 -1.78
C TYR A 116 -6.38 -18.79 -2.51
N LYS A 117 -5.58 -19.70 -1.92
CA LYS A 117 -5.28 -21.01 -2.50
C LYS A 117 -6.53 -21.86 -2.66
N ASP A 118 -7.41 -21.84 -1.66
CA ASP A 118 -8.68 -22.57 -1.71
C ASP A 118 -9.59 -22.07 -2.83
N LYS A 119 -9.58 -20.76 -3.09
CA LYS A 119 -10.45 -20.12 -4.08
C LYS A 119 -9.92 -20.19 -5.52
N TYR A 120 -8.61 -20.02 -5.71
CA TYR A 120 -7.99 -19.83 -7.03
C TYR A 120 -6.98 -20.91 -7.40
N GLY A 121 -6.72 -21.86 -6.51
CA GLY A 121 -5.75 -22.93 -6.70
C GLY A 121 -4.35 -22.57 -6.24
N TYR A 122 -3.39 -23.43 -6.60
CA TYR A 122 -2.05 -23.40 -6.04
C TYR A 122 -1.26 -22.13 -6.36
N ILE A 123 -0.66 -21.54 -5.33
CA ILE A 123 0.34 -20.47 -5.41
C ILE A 123 1.56 -20.87 -4.58
N ASP A 124 2.74 -20.73 -5.16
CA ASP A 124 4.01 -20.87 -4.44
C ASP A 124 4.52 -19.48 -4.04
N ILE A 125 4.39 -19.16 -2.76
CA ILE A 125 4.85 -17.88 -2.20
C ILE A 125 5.43 -18.14 -0.81
N VAL A 126 6.59 -17.53 -0.55
CA VAL A 126 7.22 -17.50 0.77
C VAL A 126 7.28 -16.05 1.22
N LEU A 127 6.70 -15.76 2.39
CA LEU A 127 6.69 -14.42 2.96
C LEU A 127 7.91 -14.20 3.86
N PHE A 128 8.85 -13.42 3.34
CA PHE A 128 9.95 -12.81 4.09
C PHE A 128 9.63 -11.33 4.39
N ASN A 129 10.43 -10.70 5.25
CA ASN A 129 10.16 -9.35 5.77
C ASN A 129 9.92 -8.30 4.67
N ASP A 130 10.74 -8.30 3.62
CA ASP A 130 10.58 -7.34 2.51
C ASP A 130 9.29 -7.60 1.71
N ALA A 131 8.89 -8.87 1.55
CA ALA A 131 7.62 -9.22 0.91
C ALA A 131 6.44 -8.67 1.73
N LEU A 132 6.48 -8.79 3.06
CA LEU A 132 5.47 -8.24 3.96
C LEU A 132 5.43 -6.70 3.88
N GLU A 133 6.59 -6.05 3.82
CA GLU A 133 6.67 -4.60 3.60
C GLU A 133 6.05 -4.18 2.28
N HIS A 134 6.42 -4.83 1.17
CA HIS A 134 5.85 -4.52 -0.13
C HIS A 134 4.35 -4.77 -0.18
N LEU A 135 3.87 -5.84 0.44
CA LEU A 135 2.46 -6.15 0.48
C LEU A 135 1.68 -5.07 1.26
N THR A 136 2.17 -4.67 2.45
CA THR A 136 1.56 -3.56 3.22
C THR A 136 1.54 -2.25 2.43
N ARG A 137 2.59 -1.94 1.67
CA ARG A 137 2.65 -0.75 0.80
C ARG A 137 1.63 -0.82 -0.34
N ILE A 138 1.53 -1.96 -1.03
CA ILE A 138 0.56 -2.15 -2.13
C ILE A 138 -0.86 -2.03 -1.58
N TYR A 139 -1.16 -2.78 -0.52
CA TYR A 139 -2.47 -2.79 0.11
C TYR A 139 -2.88 -1.38 0.59
N ARG A 140 -1.96 -0.62 1.20
CA ARG A 140 -2.19 0.78 1.57
C ARG A 140 -2.66 1.61 0.37
N VAL A 141 -2.03 1.47 -0.80
CA VAL A 141 -2.45 2.22 -2.00
C VAL A 141 -3.82 1.77 -2.49
N LEU A 142 -4.13 0.48 -2.44
CA LEU A 142 -5.44 -0.05 -2.83
C LEU A 142 -6.59 0.40 -1.93
N ARG A 143 -6.29 0.83 -0.69
CA ARG A 143 -7.28 1.44 0.22
C ARG A 143 -7.60 2.90 -0.11
N LEU A 144 -6.70 3.59 -0.83
CA LEU A 144 -6.92 4.98 -1.18
C LEU A 144 -7.94 5.10 -2.32
N ASP A 145 -8.86 6.05 -2.19
CA ASP A 145 -9.74 6.40 -3.30
C ASP A 145 -8.90 6.85 -4.49
N ARG A 146 -9.16 6.24 -5.65
CA ARG A 146 -8.40 6.50 -6.89
C ARG A 146 -6.88 6.26 -6.72
N GLY A 147 -6.51 5.32 -5.85
CA GLY A 147 -5.13 4.88 -5.65
C GLY A 147 -4.55 4.25 -6.92
N HIS A 148 -3.30 4.58 -7.22
CA HIS A 148 -2.53 3.96 -8.30
C HIS A 148 -1.08 3.78 -7.82
N LEU A 149 -0.44 2.72 -8.29
CA LEU A 149 0.92 2.36 -7.90
C LEU A 149 1.68 1.85 -9.10
N LEU A 150 2.90 2.35 -9.30
CA LEU A 150 3.85 1.80 -10.25
C LEU A 150 4.82 0.86 -9.51
N LEU A 151 4.77 -0.43 -9.82
CA LEU A 151 5.65 -1.44 -9.21
C LEU A 151 6.89 -1.66 -10.07
N ILE A 152 8.02 -1.10 -9.65
CA ILE A 152 9.30 -1.19 -10.35
C ILE A 152 10.17 -2.26 -9.68
N GLY A 153 10.82 -3.11 -10.49
CA GLY A 153 11.79 -4.09 -10.01
C GLY A 153 12.13 -5.12 -11.09
N THR A 154 13.15 -5.94 -10.85
CA THR A 154 13.60 -6.97 -11.80
C THR A 154 12.56 -8.08 -12.03
N GLY A 155 12.66 -8.78 -13.16
CA GLY A 155 11.82 -9.96 -13.42
C GLY A 155 11.97 -11.02 -12.32
N GLY A 156 10.89 -11.72 -11.98
CA GLY A 156 10.90 -12.76 -10.94
C GLY A 156 10.78 -12.26 -9.49
N SER A 157 10.81 -10.95 -9.24
CA SER A 157 10.74 -10.38 -7.88
C SER A 157 9.37 -10.45 -7.19
N GLY A 158 8.41 -11.23 -7.72
CA GLY A 158 7.09 -11.44 -7.11
C GLY A 158 6.09 -10.27 -7.20
N LYS A 159 6.42 -9.14 -7.85
CA LYS A 159 5.57 -7.92 -7.90
C LYS A 159 4.11 -8.19 -8.26
N LYS A 160 3.89 -8.90 -9.37
CA LYS A 160 2.54 -9.24 -9.85
C LYS A 160 1.79 -10.09 -8.84
N LEU A 161 2.46 -11.08 -8.26
CA LEU A 161 1.88 -11.97 -7.26
C LEU A 161 1.49 -11.22 -5.98
N LEU A 162 2.41 -10.42 -5.42
CA LEU A 162 2.14 -9.59 -4.24
C LEU A 162 0.96 -8.64 -4.47
N ALA A 163 0.87 -8.05 -5.66
CA ALA A 163 -0.24 -7.18 -6.00
C ALA A 163 -1.57 -7.94 -6.15
N LYS A 164 -1.58 -9.17 -6.67
CA LYS A 164 -2.77 -10.04 -6.67
C LYS A 164 -3.23 -10.39 -5.25
N ILE A 165 -2.29 -10.78 -4.37
CA ILE A 165 -2.61 -11.06 -2.96
C ILE A 165 -3.15 -9.81 -2.25
N ALA A 166 -2.52 -8.65 -2.45
CA ALA A 166 -3.00 -7.39 -1.90
C ALA A 166 -4.40 -7.01 -2.42
N GLY A 167 -4.67 -7.23 -3.72
CA GLY A 167 -5.99 -7.03 -4.34
C GLY A 167 -7.05 -7.95 -3.73
N PHE A 168 -6.72 -9.23 -3.56
CA PHE A 168 -7.59 -10.20 -2.88
C PHE A 168 -7.88 -9.77 -1.44
N THR A 169 -6.85 -9.37 -0.70
CA THR A 169 -6.96 -8.85 0.68
C THR A 169 -7.87 -7.62 0.76
N ALA A 170 -7.82 -6.76 -0.26
CA ALA A 170 -8.69 -5.58 -0.38
C ALA A 170 -10.14 -5.93 -0.79
N LYS A 171 -10.46 -7.22 -0.95
CA LYS A 171 -11.74 -7.72 -1.49
C LYS A 171 -12.03 -7.11 -2.86
N CYS A 172 -10.98 -6.85 -3.64
CA CYS A 172 -11.09 -6.35 -5.00
C CYS A 172 -11.05 -7.51 -5.99
N GLN A 173 -11.87 -7.41 -7.04
CA GLN A 173 -11.71 -8.26 -8.20
C GLN A 173 -10.48 -7.81 -9.00
N ILE A 174 -9.70 -8.79 -9.47
CA ILE A 174 -8.56 -8.54 -10.35
C ILE A 174 -9.08 -8.52 -11.78
N PHE A 175 -8.86 -7.41 -12.48
CA PHE A 175 -9.09 -7.30 -13.91
C PHE A 175 -7.72 -7.21 -14.60
N GLU A 176 -7.41 -8.19 -15.43
CA GLU A 176 -6.12 -8.28 -16.12
C GLU A 176 -6.37 -8.45 -17.61
N ILE A 177 -5.76 -7.59 -18.42
CA ILE A 177 -5.87 -7.67 -19.88
C ILE A 177 -5.02 -8.82 -20.40
N GLN A 178 -5.65 -9.74 -21.13
CA GLN A 178 -4.96 -10.88 -21.73
C GLN A 178 -4.58 -10.56 -23.18
N LEU A 179 -3.30 -10.30 -23.39
CA LEU A 179 -2.76 -10.05 -24.73
C LEU A 179 -2.77 -11.34 -25.56
N THR A 180 -3.39 -11.26 -26.74
CA THR A 180 -3.35 -12.31 -27.76
C THR A 180 -2.64 -11.77 -29.01
N ARG A 181 -2.25 -12.66 -29.95
CA ARG A 181 -1.53 -12.24 -31.18
C ARG A 181 -2.26 -11.17 -32.00
N ASN A 182 -3.59 -11.15 -31.95
CA ASN A 182 -4.44 -10.22 -32.70
C ASN A 182 -5.03 -9.12 -31.80
N TYR A 183 -4.50 -8.94 -30.59
CA TYR A 183 -4.98 -7.92 -29.67
C TYR A 183 -4.71 -6.53 -30.24
N ASN A 184 -5.76 -5.73 -30.37
CA ASN A 184 -5.72 -4.42 -31.00
C ASN A 184 -6.55 -3.41 -30.21
N GLU A 185 -6.64 -2.18 -30.72
CA GLU A 185 -7.41 -1.12 -30.07
C GLU A 185 -8.89 -1.47 -29.88
N ILE A 186 -9.49 -2.23 -30.81
CA ILE A 186 -10.88 -2.68 -30.70
C ILE A 186 -11.01 -3.65 -29.53
N SER A 187 -10.15 -4.67 -29.45
CA SER A 187 -10.10 -5.60 -28.30
C SER A 187 -9.96 -4.85 -26.98
N PHE A 188 -9.06 -3.85 -26.92
CA PHE A 188 -8.86 -3.04 -25.73
C PHE A 188 -10.08 -2.24 -25.32
N ARG A 189 -10.78 -1.62 -26.28
CA ARG A 189 -12.03 -0.92 -26.01
C ARG A 189 -13.12 -1.87 -25.49
N GLU A 190 -13.18 -3.10 -25.99
CA GLU A 190 -14.11 -4.10 -25.45
C GLU A 190 -13.77 -4.51 -24.01
N ASP A 191 -12.49 -4.73 -23.69
CA ASP A 191 -12.05 -4.99 -22.31
C ASP A 191 -12.41 -3.81 -21.37
N LEU A 192 -12.19 -2.57 -21.83
CA LEU A 192 -12.57 -1.39 -21.05
C LEU A 192 -14.08 -1.28 -20.83
N LYS A 193 -14.92 -1.67 -21.81
CA LYS A 193 -16.38 -1.73 -21.61
C LYS A 193 -16.75 -2.72 -20.52
N ILE A 194 -16.13 -3.91 -20.52
CA ILE A 194 -16.36 -4.93 -19.48
C ILE A 194 -15.93 -4.38 -18.11
N LEU A 195 -14.75 -3.75 -18.03
CA LEU A 195 -14.26 -3.12 -16.81
C LEU A 195 -15.22 -2.04 -16.31
N PHE A 196 -15.64 -1.11 -17.18
CA PHE A 196 -16.54 -0.02 -16.81
C PHE A 196 -17.93 -0.52 -16.41
N TYR A 197 -18.43 -1.58 -17.04
CA TYR A 197 -19.65 -2.24 -16.62
C TYR A 197 -19.50 -2.84 -15.20
N GLN A 198 -18.37 -3.49 -14.91
CA GLN A 198 -18.07 -4.06 -13.60
C GLN A 198 -17.96 -3.00 -12.49
N ILE A 199 -17.20 -1.93 -12.71
CA ILE A 199 -16.97 -0.91 -11.67
C ILE A 199 -18.11 0.11 -11.59
N GLY A 200 -18.72 0.48 -12.70
CA GLY A 200 -19.71 1.55 -12.78
C GLY A 200 -21.14 1.08 -12.54
N LEU A 201 -21.53 -0.06 -13.13
CA LEU A 201 -22.90 -0.57 -13.03
C LEU A 201 -23.07 -1.62 -11.94
N LYS A 202 -22.13 -2.57 -11.83
CA LYS A 202 -22.17 -3.60 -10.78
C LYS A 202 -21.58 -3.14 -9.44
N ASN A 203 -20.92 -1.98 -9.42
CA ASN A 203 -20.25 -1.42 -8.24
C ASN A 203 -19.26 -2.42 -7.58
N ILE A 204 -18.57 -3.22 -8.39
CA ILE A 204 -17.59 -4.18 -7.90
C ILE A 204 -16.24 -3.48 -7.76
N LYS A 205 -15.69 -3.46 -6.54
CA LYS A 205 -14.33 -2.96 -6.30
C LYS A 205 -13.34 -3.77 -7.13
N THR A 206 -12.55 -3.09 -7.94
CA THR A 206 -11.71 -3.73 -8.94
C THR A 206 -10.34 -3.08 -8.99
N VAL A 207 -9.30 -3.90 -9.14
CA VAL A 207 -7.94 -3.45 -9.45
C VAL A 207 -7.64 -3.85 -10.88
N LEU A 208 -7.30 -2.86 -11.70
CA LEU A 208 -6.83 -3.06 -13.07
C LEU A 208 -5.31 -3.32 -13.05
N PHE A 209 -4.91 -4.41 -13.70
CA PHE A 209 -3.52 -4.84 -13.89
C PHE A 209 -3.10 -4.72 -15.35
#